data_AF-A0ABD0RZM6-F1
#
_entry.id   AF-A0ABD0RZM6-F1
#
_cell.length_a   1.000
_cell.length_b   1.000
_cell.length_c   1.000
_cell.angle_alpha   90.00
_cell.angle_beta   90.00
_cell.angle_gamma   90.00
#
_symmetry.space_group_name_H-M   'P 1'
#
loop_
_entity.id
_entity.type
_entity.pdbx_description
1 polymer ?
#
loop_
_entity_poly.entity_id
_entity_poly.type
_entity_poly.pdbx_seq_one_letter_code
_entity_poly.pdbx_strand_id
1 'polypeptide(L)'
;MVGVVGLEIHAQIQSTSKLFSGSHVRFLAPPNSLVSHFDASLPGTLPVLNRRCVEAAVLTGLALNCTINKKSLFDRKHYFYADMPVSPPSCTHIGA
;
A
#
# COMPACT_ATOMS: atom_id res chain seq x y z
N MET A 1 19.50 -15.31 -30.82
CA MET A 1 18.98 -15.41 -29.44
C MET A 1 17.99 -14.27 -29.27
N VAL A 2 16.72 -14.56 -29.00
CA VAL A 2 15.70 -13.51 -28.76
C VAL A 2 15.59 -13.32 -27.25
N GLY A 3 15.66 -12.06 -26.79
CA GLY A 3 15.53 -11.73 -25.37
C GLY A 3 14.09 -11.76 -24.90
N VAL A 4 13.87 -12.19 -23.66
CA VAL A 4 12.57 -12.13 -22.96
C VAL A 4 12.65 -11.04 -21.90
N VAL A 5 11.63 -10.18 -21.84
CA VAL A 5 11.57 -9.05 -20.90
C VAL A 5 10.26 -9.11 -20.11
N GLY A 6 10.36 -8.94 -18.79
CA GLY A 6 9.22 -8.75 -17.89
C GLY A 6 9.29 -7.37 -17.24
N LEU A 7 8.13 -6.80 -16.94
CA LEU A 7 8.01 -5.48 -16.31
C LEU A 7 7.25 -5.60 -14.99
N GLU A 8 7.73 -4.89 -13.97
CA GLU A 8 7.02 -4.67 -12.70
C GLU A 8 6.72 -3.18 -12.59
N ILE A 9 5.43 -2.83 -12.51
CA ILE A 9 4.96 -1.45 -12.56
C ILE A 9 4.25 -1.14 -11.24
N HIS A 10 4.75 -0.14 -10.52
CA HIS A 10 4.10 0.40 -9.31
C HIS A 10 3.48 1.75 -9.65
N ALA A 11 2.17 1.88 -9.48
CA ALA A 11 1.43 3.11 -9.72
C ALA A 11 0.77 3.59 -8.43
N GLN A 12 0.95 4.87 -8.09
CA GLN A 12 0.37 5.46 -6.90
C GLN A 12 -1.10 5.79 -7.13
N ILE A 13 -1.99 5.24 -6.30
CA ILE A 13 -3.42 5.59 -6.31
C ILE A 13 -3.58 7.03 -5.79
N GLN A 14 -4.33 7.84 -6.54
CA GLN A 14 -4.70 9.18 -6.13
C GLN A 14 -5.84 9.13 -5.10
N SER A 15 -5.47 9.15 -3.82
CA SER A 15 -6.39 9.22 -2.68
C SER A 15 -6.09 10.41 -1.78
N THR A 16 -7.06 10.82 -0.95
CA THR A 16 -6.88 11.92 0.01
C THR A 16 -6.12 11.49 1.27
N SER A 17 -6.22 10.21 1.64
CA SER A 17 -5.55 9.58 2.78
C SER A 17 -4.82 8.30 2.39
N LYS A 18 -3.88 7.85 3.23
CA LYS A 18 -3.06 6.65 3.00
C LYS A 18 -3.91 5.36 3.01
N LEU A 19 -3.27 4.24 2.64
CA LEU A 19 -3.93 2.94 2.50
C LEU A 19 -4.46 2.36 3.82
N PHE A 20 -3.70 2.52 4.92
CA PHE A 20 -4.02 1.95 6.22
C PHE A 20 -4.16 2.97 7.36
N SER A 21 -4.01 4.26 7.05
CA SER A 21 -4.08 5.34 8.04
C SER A 21 -4.82 6.55 7.49
N GLY A 22 -5.29 7.41 8.41
CA GLY A 22 -6.00 8.65 8.08
C GLY A 22 -5.09 9.80 7.61
N SER A 23 -3.76 9.62 7.63
CA SER A 23 -2.82 10.66 7.21
C SER A 23 -3.01 11.04 5.74
N HIS A 24 -2.83 12.32 5.43
CA HIS A 24 -2.97 12.80 4.06
C HIS A 24 -1.88 12.29 3.12
N VAL A 25 -2.23 12.13 1.85
CA VAL A 25 -1.29 11.93 0.75
C VAL A 25 -1.15 13.25 0.01
N ARG A 26 -0.01 13.94 0.17
CA ARG A 26 0.31 15.17 -0.56
C ARG A 26 1.78 15.19 -0.94
N PHE A 27 2.05 15.66 -2.16
CA PHE A 27 3.40 15.87 -2.64
C PHE A 27 4.02 17.14 -2.02
N LEU A 28 5.35 17.17 -1.85
CA LEU A 28 6.11 18.30 -1.30
C LEU A 28 5.70 18.78 0.11
N ALA A 29 5.14 17.90 0.94
CA ALA A 29 4.94 18.21 2.35
C ALA A 29 6.28 18.25 3.11
N PRO A 30 6.39 19.04 4.19
CA PRO A 30 7.58 19.01 5.05
C PRO A 30 7.87 17.59 5.56
N PRO A 31 9.16 17.24 5.80
CA PRO A 31 9.53 15.93 6.29
C PRO A 31 8.75 15.54 7.55
N ASN A 32 8.25 14.29 7.58
CA ASN A 32 7.51 13.71 8.71
C ASN A 32 6.25 14.48 9.16
N SER A 33 5.73 15.40 8.36
CA SER A 33 4.53 16.20 8.70
C SER A 33 3.20 15.50 8.42
N LEU A 34 3.20 14.49 7.54
CA LEU A 34 2.00 13.72 7.14
C LEU A 34 2.09 12.29 7.68
N VAL A 35 2.32 12.16 8.98
CA VAL A 35 2.58 10.88 9.66
C VAL A 35 1.62 10.75 10.84
N SER A 36 0.97 9.59 10.95
CA SER A 36 0.18 9.19 12.12
C SER A 36 0.98 8.20 12.97
N HIS A 37 0.48 7.90 14.17
CA HIS A 37 1.08 6.87 15.03
C HIS A 37 1.24 5.52 14.33
N PHE A 38 0.28 5.13 13.46
CA PHE A 38 0.38 3.90 12.68
C PHE A 38 1.49 3.97 11.63
N ASP A 39 1.61 5.10 10.93
CA ASP A 39 2.66 5.29 9.93
C ASP A 39 4.06 5.25 10.55
N ALA A 40 4.19 5.71 11.80
CA ALA A 40 5.42 5.62 12.59
C ALA A 40 5.58 4.26 13.31
N SER A 41 4.64 3.33 13.12
CA SER A 41 4.66 1.98 13.71
C SER A 41 4.74 1.96 15.23
N LEU A 42 4.07 2.91 15.88
CA LEU A 42 4.01 2.92 17.34
C LEU A 42 3.25 1.69 17.87
N PRO A 43 3.71 1.08 18.98
CA PRO A 43 3.05 -0.07 19.58
C PRO A 43 1.57 0.20 19.88
N GLY A 44 0.72 -0.79 19.61
CA GLY A 44 -0.73 -0.72 19.86
C GLY A 44 -1.56 -0.07 18.76
N THR A 45 -0.93 0.40 17.68
CA THR A 45 -1.66 0.91 16.50
C THR A 45 -2.11 -0.23 15.58
N LEU A 46 -3.25 -0.05 14.92
CA LEU A 46 -3.87 -1.05 14.02
C LEU A 46 -4.18 -0.42 12.64
N PRO A 47 -4.05 -1.19 11.55
CA PRO A 47 -4.34 -0.71 10.20
C PRO A 47 -5.85 -0.58 9.96
N VAL A 48 -6.25 0.47 9.25
CA VAL A 48 -7.65 0.64 8.78
C VAL A 48 -7.65 0.82 7.26
N LEU A 49 -8.20 -0.15 6.55
CA LEU A 49 -8.18 -0.19 5.09
C LEU A 49 -8.99 0.95 4.46
N ASN A 50 -8.37 1.65 3.52
CA ASN A 50 -8.99 2.72 2.75
C ASN A 50 -9.87 2.17 1.62
N ARG A 51 -11.19 2.36 1.75
CA ARG A 51 -12.18 1.93 0.75
C ARG A 51 -11.94 2.53 -0.64
N ARG A 52 -11.52 3.79 -0.76
CA ARG A 52 -11.27 4.42 -2.07
C ARG A 52 -10.09 3.79 -2.79
N CYS A 53 -9.06 3.38 -2.05
CA CYS A 53 -7.93 2.67 -2.64
C CYS A 53 -8.36 1.30 -3.19
N VAL A 54 -9.25 0.58 -2.48
CA VAL A 54 -9.79 -0.71 -2.97
C VAL A 54 -10.65 -0.51 -4.21
N GLU A 55 -11.55 0.49 -4.21
CA GLU A 55 -12.37 0.82 -5.38
C GLU A 55 -11.51 1.13 -6.62
N ALA A 56 -10.48 1.95 -6.46
CA ALA A 56 -9.55 2.29 -7.54
C ALA A 56 -8.76 1.07 -8.04
N ALA A 57 -8.31 0.19 -7.15
CA ALA A 57 -7.62 -1.04 -7.52
C ALA A 57 -8.52 -2.00 -8.33
N VAL A 58 -9.78 -2.18 -7.91
CA VAL A 58 -10.76 -3.01 -8.63
C VAL A 58 -11.08 -2.41 -9.99
N LEU A 59 -11.30 -1.09 -10.07
CA LEU A 59 -11.54 -0.40 -11.34
C LEU A 59 -10.35 -0.54 -12.31
N THR A 60 -9.12 -0.46 -11.79
CA THR A 60 -7.90 -0.65 -12.59
C THR A 60 -7.83 -2.08 -13.12
N GLY A 61 -8.11 -3.09 -12.28
CA GLY A 61 -8.15 -4.48 -12.74
C GLY A 61 -9.19 -4.73 -13.82
N LEU A 62 -10.39 -4.14 -13.70
CA LEU A 62 -11.41 -4.21 -14.74
C LEU A 62 -10.96 -3.51 -16.04
N ALA A 63 -10.34 -2.33 -15.93
CA ALA A 63 -9.83 -1.58 -17.08
C ALA A 63 -8.69 -2.33 -17.83
N LEU A 64 -7.93 -3.16 -17.11
CA LEU A 64 -6.88 -4.01 -17.67
C LEU A 64 -7.39 -5.41 -18.09
N ASN A 65 -8.71 -5.63 -18.11
CA ASN A 65 -9.35 -6.92 -18.43
C ASN A 65 -8.89 -8.08 -17.53
N CYS A 66 -8.59 -7.82 -16.25
CA CYS A 66 -8.26 -8.84 -15.27
C CYS A 66 -9.52 -9.51 -14.70
N THR A 67 -9.40 -10.77 -14.30
CA THR A 67 -10.43 -11.47 -13.53
C THR A 67 -10.31 -11.11 -12.05
N ILE A 68 -11.33 -10.48 -11.47
CA ILE A 68 -11.31 -10.03 -10.07
C ILE A 68 -11.77 -11.15 -9.13
N ASN A 69 -10.93 -11.48 -8.14
CA ASN A 69 -11.28 -12.42 -7.08
C ASN A 69 -12.32 -11.82 -6.12
N LYS A 70 -13.31 -12.63 -5.72
CA LYS A 70 -14.35 -12.20 -4.76
C LYS A 70 -13.84 -12.06 -3.32
N LYS A 71 -12.71 -12.71 -3.02
CA LYS A 71 -12.04 -12.67 -1.72
C LYS A 71 -10.54 -12.52 -1.97
N SER A 72 -9.96 -11.53 -1.31
CA SER A 72 -8.52 -11.26 -1.27
C SER A 72 -8.15 -10.95 0.17
N LEU A 73 -6.92 -11.29 0.55
CA LEU A 73 -6.38 -11.09 1.89
C LEU A 73 -5.16 -10.18 1.82
N PHE A 74 -4.86 -9.51 2.92
CA PHE A 74 -3.65 -8.70 3.09
C PHE A 74 -2.67 -9.50 3.93
N ASP A 75 -1.52 -9.82 3.36
CA ASP A 75 -0.45 -10.54 4.04
C ASP A 75 0.61 -9.60 4.63
N ARG A 76 1.69 -10.17 5.18
CA ARG A 76 2.80 -9.42 5.75
C ARG A 76 4.10 -9.81 5.04
N LYS A 77 4.71 -8.86 4.34
CA LYS A 77 6.04 -9.03 3.73
C LYS A 77 7.10 -8.50 4.69
N HIS A 78 7.93 -9.38 5.23
CA HIS A 78 8.91 -9.03 6.25
C HIS A 78 10.31 -8.90 5.67
N TYR A 79 10.92 -7.73 5.85
CA TYR A 79 12.34 -7.45 5.62
C TYR A 79 12.73 -6.24 6.49
N PHE A 80 14.02 -6.01 6.71
CA PHE A 80 14.48 -4.85 7.48
C PHE A 80 14.94 -3.76 6.52
N TYR A 81 14.37 -2.56 6.65
CA TYR A 81 14.83 -1.38 5.94
C TYR A 81 14.41 -0.11 6.69
N ALA A 82 15.20 0.96 6.60
CA ALA A 82 15.01 2.18 7.40
C ALA A 82 13.74 2.97 7.04
N ASP A 83 13.26 2.88 5.79
CA ASP A 83 12.02 3.51 5.31
C ASP A 83 10.75 2.69 5.58
N MET A 84 10.91 1.46 6.08
CA MET A 84 9.81 0.55 6.40
C MET A 84 9.71 0.42 7.93
N PRO A 85 9.04 1.37 8.61
CA PRO A 85 8.96 1.39 10.07
C PRO A 85 8.20 0.18 10.63
N VAL A 86 7.34 -0.42 9.80
CA VAL A 86 6.58 -1.61 10.17
C VAL A 86 7.44 -2.88 9.99
N SER A 87 8.55 -2.98 10.73
CA SER A 87 9.36 -4.21 10.78
C SER A 87 8.65 -5.29 11.62
N PRO A 88 9.05 -6.57 11.54
CA PRO A 88 8.49 -7.60 12.42
C PRO A 88 8.45 -7.13 13.89
N PRO A 89 7.32 -7.25 14.59
CA PRO A 89 6.16 -8.10 14.29
C PRO A 89 4.91 -7.42 13.66
N SER A 90 4.97 -6.17 13.18
CA SER A 90 3.75 -5.36 12.90
C SER A 90 3.34 -5.22 11.43
N CYS A 91 4.08 -5.77 10.45
CA CYS A 91 3.95 -5.40 9.02
C CYS A 91 2.58 -5.71 8.40
N THR A 92 2.08 -4.90 7.46
CA THR A 92 0.99 -5.25 6.54
C THR A 92 1.40 -4.84 5.13
N HIS A 93 1.60 -5.81 4.24
CA HIS A 93 1.85 -5.56 2.82
C HIS A 93 1.03 -6.55 2.00
N ILE A 94 0.22 -6.03 1.07
CA ILE A 94 -0.57 -6.81 0.10
C ILE A 94 0.37 -7.80 -0.61
N GLY A 95 0.15 -9.10 -0.41
CA GLY A 95 0.37 -10.08 -1.46
C GLY A 95 -0.88 -10.02 -2.34
N ALA A 96 -0.71 -9.71 -3.62
CA ALA A 96 -1.78 -9.87 -4.60
C ALA A 96 -1.85 -11.35 -5.01
#